data_AF-A0A086YZI5-F1
#
_entry.id   AF-A0A086YZI5-F1
#
_cell.length_a   1.000
_cell.length_b   1.000
_cell.length_c   1.000
_cell.angle_alpha   90.00
_cell.angle_beta   90.00
_cell.angle_gamma   90.00
#
_symmetry.space_group_name_H-M   'P 1'
#
loop_
_entity.id
_entity.type
_entity.pdbx_description
1 polymer ?
#
loop_
_entity_poly.entity_id
_entity_poly.type
_entity_poly.pdbx_seq_one_letter_code
_entity_poly.pdbx_strand_id
1 'polypeptide(L)'
;MEARNQHETGDPSHQRPSTRQERLTGERAAFRAHDHDFVDTTFADGESPLKHASDINLTGALFQWKYPLWYSEHVRMQDCTLFEMARSGIWYTHDITIRDSTIEAPKTFRRSSGIRLRHVSMPNADETLWTCSDIDLEGVTAQGDYFGKDSNGIHASDFNLSGNYAFDGGCDITIEHSRLLSKDAFWNTHDVTVKDSYIYGEYLGWNSRNLTFENCTIESLQGLCYIENLTLRRCKLLNTTLAFEYSTVHAQVDGRIDSILNPSGGVISADSVGQLTLDPACIDPARTRVECAGQEQTSAR
;
A
#
# COMPACT_ATOMS: atom_id res chain seq x y z
N MET A 1 26.22 -43.60 -20.83
CA MET A 1 25.99 -42.23 -20.31
C MET A 1 24.52 -42.13 -20.02
N GLU A 2 24.11 -42.45 -18.79
CA GLU A 2 22.73 -42.31 -18.33
C GLU A 2 22.72 -41.29 -17.20
N ALA A 3 21.96 -40.22 -17.41
CA ALA A 3 21.75 -39.15 -16.45
C ALA A 3 20.91 -39.68 -15.28
N ARG A 4 21.43 -39.57 -14.06
CA ARG A 4 20.67 -39.80 -12.84
C ARG A 4 19.93 -38.52 -12.47
N ASN A 5 18.62 -38.52 -12.66
CA ASN A 5 17.70 -37.62 -11.97
C ASN A 5 17.84 -37.83 -10.47
N GLN A 6 18.26 -36.80 -9.74
CA GLN A 6 18.09 -36.74 -8.29
C GLN A 6 16.67 -36.25 -8.03
N HIS A 7 15.77 -37.20 -7.77
CA HIS A 7 14.56 -36.92 -6.99
C HIS A 7 15.00 -36.70 -5.55
N GLU A 8 14.78 -35.48 -5.04
CA GLU A 8 14.75 -35.23 -3.60
C GLU A 8 13.55 -35.99 -3.02
N THR A 9 13.82 -37.15 -2.45
CA THR A 9 12.87 -37.90 -1.65
C THR A 9 12.82 -37.27 -0.26
N GLY A 10 11.82 -36.45 0.01
CA GLY A 10 11.49 -36.01 1.37
C GLY A 10 11.15 -37.22 2.25
N ASP A 11 11.67 -37.22 3.48
CA ASP A 11 11.42 -38.24 4.49
C ASP A 11 9.93 -38.28 4.86
N PRO A 12 9.22 -39.42 4.69
CA PRO A 12 7.79 -39.52 4.99
C PRO A 12 7.43 -39.53 6.49
N SER A 13 8.41 -39.39 7.39
CA SER A 13 8.21 -39.68 8.82
C SER A 13 8.26 -38.49 9.79
N HIS A 14 8.58 -37.28 9.34
CA HIS A 14 8.52 -36.10 10.22
C HIS A 14 7.11 -35.48 10.18
N GLN A 15 6.22 -35.94 11.06
CA GLN A 15 4.99 -35.19 11.34
C GLN A 15 5.35 -33.93 12.13
N ARG A 16 4.93 -32.78 11.61
CA ARG A 16 5.05 -31.50 12.30
C ARG A 16 4.26 -31.52 13.62
N PRO A 17 4.85 -31.15 14.76
CA PRO A 17 4.13 -30.94 16.01
C PRO A 17 2.90 -30.03 15.83
N SER A 18 1.78 -30.36 16.49
CA SER A 18 0.56 -29.55 16.40
C SER A 18 -0.15 -29.34 17.72
N THR A 19 -0.61 -28.11 17.97
CA THR A 19 -1.53 -27.73 19.04
C THR A 19 -2.90 -27.46 18.43
N ARG A 20 -3.96 -28.09 18.97
CA ARG A 20 -5.28 -28.07 18.34
C ARG A 20 -6.36 -27.78 19.37
N GLN A 21 -7.26 -26.84 19.06
CA GLN A 21 -8.45 -26.52 19.89
C GLN A 21 -8.10 -26.10 21.33
N GLU A 22 -6.92 -25.53 21.54
CA GLU A 22 -6.46 -25.11 22.86
C GLU A 22 -6.73 -23.61 23.10
N ARG A 23 -6.89 -23.26 24.37
CA ARG A 23 -6.89 -21.86 24.83
C ARG A 23 -5.60 -21.60 25.61
N LEU A 24 -4.66 -20.94 24.97
CA LEU A 24 -3.35 -20.61 25.52
C LEU A 24 -3.39 -19.26 26.24
N THR A 25 -2.91 -19.22 27.47
CA THR A 25 -2.87 -18.02 28.34
C THR A 25 -1.48 -17.84 28.93
N GLY A 26 -1.21 -16.65 29.48
CA GLY A 26 0.06 -16.28 30.08
C GLY A 26 1.03 -15.66 29.06
N GLU A 27 1.99 -14.89 29.56
CA GLU A 27 3.04 -14.34 28.72
C GLU A 27 3.78 -15.48 27.99
N ARG A 28 4.04 -15.32 26.69
CA ARG A 28 4.95 -16.22 25.95
C ARG A 28 4.51 -17.69 25.87
N ALA A 29 3.20 -17.92 25.78
CA ALA A 29 2.60 -19.26 25.78
C ALA A 29 3.16 -20.25 24.73
N ALA A 30 3.71 -19.76 23.62
CA ALA A 30 4.38 -20.55 22.58
C ALA A 30 5.72 -19.93 22.16
N PHE A 31 6.45 -19.40 23.13
CA PHE A 31 7.72 -18.71 22.90
C PHE A 31 8.76 -19.62 22.25
N ARG A 32 9.41 -19.11 21.19
CA ARG A 32 10.38 -19.87 20.38
C ARG A 32 9.82 -21.19 19.83
N ALA A 33 8.51 -21.27 19.61
CA ALA A 33 7.94 -22.37 18.84
C ALA A 33 8.64 -22.44 17.47
N HIS A 34 8.96 -23.65 17.04
CA HIS A 34 9.67 -23.92 15.79
C HIS A 34 9.02 -25.11 15.12
N ASP A 35 8.78 -25.04 13.80
CA ASP A 35 8.18 -26.13 13.01
C ASP A 35 6.91 -26.65 13.69
N HIS A 36 5.91 -25.79 13.85
CA HIS A 36 4.71 -26.10 14.66
C HIS A 36 3.42 -25.61 14.01
N ASP A 37 2.39 -26.44 14.07
CA ASP A 37 1.04 -26.11 13.60
C ASP A 37 0.12 -25.75 14.78
N PHE A 38 -0.55 -24.61 14.69
CA PHE A 38 -1.61 -24.22 15.62
C PHE A 38 -2.94 -24.19 14.86
N VAL A 39 -3.86 -25.08 15.24
CA VAL A 39 -5.16 -25.23 14.57
C VAL A 39 -6.29 -24.93 15.56
N ASP A 40 -7.22 -24.06 15.19
CA ASP A 40 -8.37 -23.67 16.01
C ASP A 40 -7.96 -23.23 17.43
N THR A 41 -6.79 -22.62 17.55
CA THR A 41 -6.16 -22.27 18.84
C THR A 41 -6.43 -20.82 19.17
N THR A 42 -6.85 -20.56 20.40
CA THR A 42 -7.03 -19.20 20.91
C THR A 42 -5.84 -18.80 21.78
N PHE A 43 -5.08 -17.80 21.35
CA PHE A 43 -4.12 -17.07 22.17
C PHE A 43 -4.87 -15.97 22.93
N ALA A 44 -5.19 -16.26 24.17
CA ALA A 44 -6.03 -15.46 25.05
C ALA A 44 -5.20 -14.40 25.81
N ASP A 45 -5.51 -14.16 27.09
CA ASP A 45 -4.78 -13.21 27.94
C ASP A 45 -3.32 -13.66 28.12
N GLY A 46 -2.38 -12.83 27.66
CA GLY A 46 -0.95 -13.10 27.65
C GLY A 46 -0.21 -12.37 26.54
N GLU A 47 0.79 -11.57 26.87
CA GLU A 47 1.58 -10.83 25.86
C GLU A 47 2.59 -11.74 25.16
N SER A 48 2.89 -11.43 23.90
CA SER A 48 4.00 -12.03 23.14
C SER A 48 3.93 -13.56 22.97
N PRO A 49 2.78 -14.17 22.63
CA PRO A 49 2.63 -15.62 22.63
C PRO A 49 3.64 -16.36 21.73
N LEU A 50 3.88 -15.87 20.51
CA LEU A 50 4.76 -16.50 19.52
C LEU A 50 6.04 -15.69 19.29
N LYS A 51 6.52 -14.97 20.30
CA LYS A 51 7.78 -14.22 20.17
C LYS A 51 8.95 -15.17 19.89
N HIS A 52 9.80 -14.79 18.94
CA HIS A 52 10.92 -15.58 18.41
C HIS A 52 10.51 -16.93 17.78
N ALA A 53 9.27 -17.08 17.30
CA ALA A 53 8.85 -18.31 16.64
C ALA A 53 9.32 -18.38 15.17
N SER A 54 9.53 -19.59 14.66
CA SER A 54 9.84 -19.80 13.24
C SER A 54 9.12 -21.01 12.65
N ASP A 55 8.88 -21.01 11.34
CA ASP A 55 8.24 -22.13 10.63
C ASP A 55 6.88 -22.51 11.22
N ILE A 56 6.03 -21.50 11.41
CA ILE A 56 4.73 -21.63 12.08
C ILE A 56 3.60 -21.64 11.06
N ASN A 57 2.67 -22.60 11.19
CA ASN A 57 1.37 -22.49 10.55
C ASN A 57 0.29 -22.21 11.61
N LEU A 58 -0.59 -21.27 11.30
CA LEU A 58 -1.76 -20.89 12.08
C LEU A 58 -3.00 -21.05 11.20
N THR A 59 -3.93 -21.88 11.61
CA THR A 59 -5.21 -22.09 10.90
C THR A 59 -6.36 -21.94 11.89
N GLY A 60 -7.32 -21.05 11.61
CA GLY A 60 -8.44 -20.83 12.54
C GLY A 60 -8.01 -20.19 13.87
N ALA A 61 -6.83 -19.54 13.91
CA ALA A 61 -6.26 -19.04 15.16
C ALA A 61 -6.85 -17.68 15.55
N LEU A 62 -7.06 -17.49 16.85
CA LEU A 62 -7.63 -16.26 17.43
C LEU A 62 -6.61 -15.61 18.36
N PHE A 63 -6.24 -14.35 18.08
CA PHE A 63 -5.34 -13.57 18.93
C PHE A 63 -6.13 -12.48 19.66
N GLN A 64 -6.26 -12.62 20.97
CA GLN A 64 -7.06 -11.72 21.82
C GLN A 64 -6.21 -10.70 22.59
N TRP A 65 -4.88 -10.82 22.53
CA TRP A 65 -3.96 -9.98 23.31
C TRP A 65 -2.70 -9.59 22.55
N LYS A 66 -1.94 -8.67 23.13
CA LYS A 66 -0.89 -7.89 22.46
C LYS A 66 0.29 -8.71 21.98
N TYR A 67 0.93 -8.18 20.94
CA TYR A 67 2.22 -8.64 20.40
C TYR A 67 2.24 -10.09 19.88
N PRO A 68 1.24 -10.61 19.13
CA PRO A 68 1.23 -11.98 18.62
C PRO A 68 2.58 -12.51 18.09
N LEU A 69 3.20 -11.80 17.16
CA LEU A 69 4.36 -12.25 16.39
C LEU A 69 5.46 -11.20 16.44
N TRP A 70 6.45 -11.41 17.31
CA TRP A 70 7.58 -10.51 17.43
C TRP A 70 8.86 -11.27 17.14
N TYR A 71 9.73 -10.73 16.28
CA TYR A 71 10.99 -11.37 15.88
C TYR A 71 10.78 -12.79 15.31
N SER A 72 9.70 -12.99 14.55
CA SER A 72 9.32 -14.29 14.00
C SER A 72 9.75 -14.44 12.53
N GLU A 73 9.81 -15.66 12.04
CA GLU A 73 10.21 -15.94 10.64
C GLU A 73 9.40 -17.09 10.04
N HIS A 74 9.09 -17.04 8.75
CA HIS A 74 8.35 -18.10 8.04
C HIS A 74 7.00 -18.45 8.69
N VAL A 75 6.08 -17.48 8.69
CA VAL A 75 4.76 -17.62 9.32
C VAL A 75 3.67 -17.67 8.27
N ARG A 76 2.80 -18.68 8.36
CA ARG A 76 1.60 -18.82 7.51
C ARG A 76 0.35 -18.74 8.37
N MET A 77 -0.57 -17.86 8.01
CA MET A 77 -1.85 -17.66 8.69
C MET A 77 -2.99 -17.80 7.70
N GLN A 78 -4.01 -18.58 8.07
CA GLN A 78 -5.19 -18.85 7.26
C GLN A 78 -6.42 -18.87 8.17
N ASP A 79 -7.50 -18.20 7.77
CA ASP A 79 -8.75 -18.14 8.54
C ASP A 79 -8.55 -17.64 9.98
N CYS A 80 -7.63 -16.71 10.18
CA CYS A 80 -7.25 -16.20 11.50
C CYS A 80 -7.91 -14.85 11.80
N THR A 81 -8.03 -14.53 13.10
CA THR A 81 -8.49 -13.22 13.56
C THR A 81 -7.51 -12.62 14.57
N LEU A 82 -7.04 -11.41 14.29
CA LEU A 82 -6.36 -10.54 15.24
C LEU A 82 -7.37 -9.53 15.75
N PHE A 83 -7.88 -9.72 16.96
CA PHE A 83 -8.83 -8.80 17.57
C PHE A 83 -8.17 -7.46 17.93
N GLU A 84 -8.96 -6.42 18.20
CA GLU A 84 -8.48 -5.06 18.49
C GLU A 84 -7.32 -5.00 19.51
N MET A 85 -7.37 -5.84 20.55
CA MET A 85 -6.36 -5.90 21.61
C MET A 85 -5.05 -6.57 21.19
N ALA A 86 -4.99 -7.23 20.04
CA ALA A 86 -3.77 -7.75 19.41
C ALA A 86 -2.91 -6.65 18.74
N ARG A 87 -3.06 -5.39 19.20
CA ARG A 87 -2.31 -4.20 18.77
C ARG A 87 -0.80 -4.40 18.85
N SER A 88 -0.08 -3.67 17.99
CA SER A 88 1.39 -3.77 17.85
C SER A 88 1.81 -5.20 17.51
N GLY A 89 1.08 -5.81 16.59
CA GLY A 89 0.94 -7.26 16.63
C GLY A 89 2.10 -8.06 16.04
N ILE A 90 2.61 -7.63 14.89
CA ILE A 90 3.52 -8.36 14.00
C ILE A 90 4.76 -7.51 13.70
N TRP A 91 5.75 -7.52 14.58
CA TRP A 91 6.91 -6.63 14.49
C TRP A 91 8.21 -7.40 14.29
N TYR A 92 9.13 -6.87 13.49
CA TYR A 92 10.42 -7.51 13.17
C TYR A 92 10.26 -8.94 12.63
N THR A 93 9.18 -9.19 11.88
CA THR A 93 8.83 -10.51 11.37
C THR A 93 9.12 -10.60 9.89
N HIS A 94 9.72 -11.71 9.45
CA HIS A 94 10.20 -11.89 8.08
C HIS A 94 9.51 -13.09 7.43
N ASP A 95 9.10 -12.95 6.17
CA ASP A 95 8.36 -13.96 5.41
C ASP A 95 7.07 -14.40 6.11
N ILE A 96 6.04 -13.55 6.01
CA ILE A 96 4.72 -13.82 6.57
C ILE A 96 3.65 -13.79 5.47
N THR A 97 2.82 -14.84 5.43
CA THR A 97 1.66 -14.90 4.56
C THR A 97 0.39 -15.00 5.39
N ILE A 98 -0.57 -14.11 5.15
CA ILE A 98 -1.88 -14.11 5.80
C ILE A 98 -2.96 -14.17 4.73
N ARG A 99 -3.90 -15.11 4.86
CA ARG A 99 -4.96 -15.37 3.90
C ARG A 99 -6.33 -15.49 4.55
N ASP A 100 -7.35 -14.96 3.89
CA ASP A 100 -8.77 -15.08 4.26
C ASP A 100 -9.00 -14.79 5.75
N SER A 101 -8.41 -13.70 6.24
CA SER A 101 -8.30 -13.40 7.67
C SER A 101 -8.76 -11.98 7.97
N THR A 102 -9.09 -11.73 9.24
CA THR A 102 -9.45 -10.39 9.74
C THR A 102 -8.40 -9.86 10.70
N ILE A 103 -7.95 -8.63 10.50
CA ILE A 103 -7.05 -7.90 11.40
C ILE A 103 -7.76 -6.64 11.88
N GLU A 104 -8.41 -6.74 13.06
CA GLU A 104 -9.00 -5.59 13.75
C GLU A 104 -7.98 -4.83 14.60
N ALA A 105 -6.78 -5.39 14.76
CA ALA A 105 -5.68 -4.78 15.49
C ALA A 105 -5.05 -3.62 14.68
N PRO A 106 -4.94 -2.42 15.26
CA PRO A 106 -4.11 -1.35 14.69
C PRO A 106 -2.62 -1.59 14.98
N LYS A 107 -1.76 -0.80 14.32
CA LYS A 107 -0.30 -0.86 14.46
C LYS A 107 0.26 -2.26 14.18
N THR A 108 -0.35 -3.02 13.26
CA THR A 108 -0.11 -4.46 13.16
C THR A 108 1.31 -4.77 12.70
N PHE A 109 1.79 -4.23 11.58
CA PHE A 109 3.14 -4.48 11.08
C PHE A 109 4.14 -3.34 11.43
N ARG A 110 5.38 -3.72 11.73
CA ARG A 110 6.44 -2.73 11.95
C ARG A 110 7.79 -3.36 11.66
N ARG A 111 8.58 -2.73 10.80
CA ARG A 111 9.96 -3.19 10.50
C ARG A 111 10.00 -4.67 10.15
N SER A 112 9.00 -5.11 9.37
CA SER A 112 8.80 -6.47 8.92
C SER A 112 9.01 -6.53 7.40
N SER A 113 9.29 -7.71 6.86
CA SER A 113 9.51 -7.86 5.42
C SER A 113 9.00 -9.17 4.84
N GLY A 114 8.78 -9.22 3.53
CA GLY A 114 8.23 -10.41 2.86
C GLY A 114 6.80 -10.67 3.32
N ILE A 115 5.96 -9.64 3.27
CA ILE A 115 4.59 -9.64 3.79
C ILE A 115 3.65 -9.91 2.62
N ARG A 116 2.84 -10.97 2.70
CA ARG A 116 1.84 -11.31 1.68
C ARG A 116 0.46 -11.40 2.30
N LEU A 117 -0.42 -10.47 1.96
CA LEU A 117 -1.80 -10.42 2.45
C LEU A 117 -2.75 -10.72 1.29
N ARG A 118 -3.60 -11.75 1.44
CA ARG A 118 -4.60 -12.11 0.42
C ARG A 118 -5.98 -12.23 1.03
N HIS A 119 -6.96 -11.52 0.49
CA HIS A 119 -8.33 -11.46 1.01
C HIS A 119 -8.36 -11.14 2.52
N VAL A 120 -7.59 -10.14 2.93
CA VAL A 120 -7.51 -9.72 4.33
C VAL A 120 -8.37 -8.47 4.54
N SER A 121 -9.20 -8.50 5.58
CA SER A 121 -9.97 -7.34 6.04
C SER A 121 -9.25 -6.67 7.21
N MET A 122 -8.96 -5.38 7.08
CA MET A 122 -8.28 -4.56 8.08
C MET A 122 -9.15 -3.33 8.44
N PRO A 123 -10.28 -3.52 9.16
CA PRO A 123 -11.20 -2.41 9.48
C PRO A 123 -10.57 -1.35 10.41
N ASN A 124 -9.45 -1.67 11.05
CA ASN A 124 -8.65 -0.73 11.84
C ASN A 124 -7.17 -0.92 11.53
N ALA A 125 -6.74 -0.31 10.44
CA ALA A 125 -5.41 -0.41 9.85
C ALA A 125 -4.52 0.80 10.19
N ASP A 126 -4.85 1.56 11.24
CA ASP A 126 -4.06 2.72 11.66
C ASP A 126 -2.61 2.32 11.93
N GLU A 127 -1.68 3.05 11.30
CA GLU A 127 -0.24 2.90 11.46
C GLU A 127 0.32 1.48 11.23
N THR A 128 -0.26 0.74 10.27
CA THR A 128 -0.07 -0.71 10.19
C THR A 128 1.15 -1.21 9.45
N LEU A 129 1.59 -0.70 8.30
CA LEU A 129 2.77 -1.21 7.55
C LEU A 129 3.87 -0.16 7.59
N TRP A 130 4.35 0.16 8.79
CA TRP A 130 5.37 1.20 8.95
C TRP A 130 6.78 0.63 8.81
N THR A 131 7.58 1.25 7.94
CA THR A 131 8.99 0.91 7.71
C THR A 131 9.16 -0.58 7.35
N CYS A 132 8.27 -1.11 6.53
CA CYS A 132 8.28 -2.50 6.06
C CYS A 132 8.79 -2.57 4.61
N SER A 133 9.14 -3.77 4.13
CA SER A 133 9.62 -3.98 2.76
C SER A 133 9.12 -5.27 2.14
N ASP A 134 9.05 -5.33 0.80
CA ASP A 134 8.59 -6.53 0.07
C ASP A 134 7.18 -6.94 0.51
N ILE A 135 6.19 -6.18 0.04
CA ILE A 135 4.79 -6.22 0.50
C ILE A 135 3.88 -6.50 -0.68
N ASP A 136 3.21 -7.65 -0.68
CA ASP A 136 2.18 -8.02 -1.64
C ASP A 136 0.78 -7.95 -1.01
N LEU A 137 -0.12 -7.18 -1.60
CA LEU A 137 -1.52 -7.02 -1.20
C LEU A 137 -2.44 -7.46 -2.34
N GLU A 138 -3.29 -8.45 -2.11
CA GLU A 138 -4.23 -8.98 -3.11
C GLU A 138 -5.63 -9.07 -2.50
N GLY A 139 -6.59 -8.31 -3.02
CA GLY A 139 -7.97 -8.32 -2.51
C GLY A 139 -8.07 -7.84 -1.05
N VAL A 140 -7.24 -6.88 -0.65
CA VAL A 140 -7.20 -6.35 0.72
C VAL A 140 -8.17 -5.16 0.84
N THR A 141 -8.91 -5.10 1.95
CA THR A 141 -9.69 -3.91 2.33
C THR A 141 -9.13 -3.36 3.63
N ALA A 142 -8.82 -2.07 3.68
CA ALA A 142 -8.22 -1.44 4.84
C ALA A 142 -8.85 -0.07 5.14
N GLN A 143 -8.96 0.25 6.43
CA GLN A 143 -9.33 1.57 6.90
C GLN A 143 -8.34 2.04 7.96
N GLY A 144 -7.58 3.10 7.68
CA GLY A 144 -6.67 3.68 8.66
C GLY A 144 -5.67 4.67 8.06
N ASP A 145 -5.23 5.60 8.90
CA ASP A 145 -4.24 6.61 8.53
C ASP A 145 -2.83 6.01 8.51
N TYR A 146 -1.97 6.55 7.64
CA TYR A 146 -0.58 6.13 7.50
C TYR A 146 -0.42 4.62 7.28
N PHE A 147 -1.25 4.02 6.42
CA PHE A 147 -1.30 2.57 6.20
C PHE A 147 0.07 1.94 5.90
N GLY A 148 0.91 2.57 5.08
CA GLY A 148 2.19 2.06 4.55
C GLY A 148 3.36 3.03 4.69
N LYS A 149 3.40 3.81 5.78
CA LYS A 149 4.41 4.86 5.98
C LYS A 149 5.85 4.34 5.93
N ASP A 150 6.74 5.06 5.22
CA ASP A 150 8.17 4.77 5.09
C ASP A 150 8.49 3.34 4.60
N SER A 151 7.53 2.70 3.92
CA SER A 151 7.68 1.32 3.41
C SER A 151 8.10 1.31 1.94
N ASN A 152 8.72 0.22 1.52
CA ASN A 152 9.23 0.07 0.15
C ASN A 152 8.85 -1.25 -0.50
N GLY A 153 8.79 -1.28 -1.84
CA GLY A 153 8.50 -2.49 -2.60
C GLY A 153 7.08 -2.98 -2.30
N ILE A 154 6.08 -2.12 -2.57
CA ILE A 154 4.66 -2.44 -2.35
C ILE A 154 4.02 -2.79 -3.69
N HIS A 155 3.41 -3.96 -3.78
CA HIS A 155 2.57 -4.38 -4.89
C HIS A 155 1.14 -4.59 -4.37
N ALA A 156 0.18 -3.84 -4.89
CA ALA A 156 -1.22 -3.96 -4.50
C ALA A 156 -2.14 -4.17 -5.71
N SER A 157 -3.05 -5.13 -5.60
CA SER A 157 -4.08 -5.44 -6.58
C SER A 157 -5.42 -5.67 -5.90
N ASP A 158 -6.51 -5.21 -6.52
CA ASP A 158 -7.86 -5.29 -5.96
C ASP A 158 -7.94 -4.71 -4.54
N PHE A 159 -7.25 -3.59 -4.31
CA PHE A 159 -7.05 -2.99 -3.00
C PHE A 159 -8.01 -1.82 -2.76
N ASN A 160 -8.69 -1.84 -1.61
CA ASN A 160 -9.58 -0.77 -1.18
C ASN A 160 -9.06 -0.15 0.11
N LEU A 161 -8.75 1.15 0.08
CA LEU A 161 -8.23 1.88 1.23
C LEU A 161 -9.03 3.14 1.51
N SER A 162 -9.36 3.35 2.78
CA SER A 162 -9.85 4.63 3.30
C SER A 162 -8.99 5.11 4.47
N GLY A 163 -8.35 6.25 4.34
CA GLY A 163 -7.49 6.82 5.40
C GLY A 163 -6.47 7.79 4.82
N ASN A 164 -5.91 8.65 5.65
CA ASN A 164 -5.06 9.77 5.23
C ASN A 164 -3.59 9.41 5.22
N TYR A 165 -2.81 10.04 4.33
CA TYR A 165 -1.35 9.93 4.28
C TYR A 165 -0.89 8.48 4.07
N ALA A 166 -1.63 7.75 3.23
CA ALA A 166 -1.58 6.29 3.13
C ALA A 166 -0.16 5.74 3.02
N PHE A 167 0.64 6.27 2.10
CA PHE A 167 2.00 5.81 1.84
C PHE A 167 3.04 6.90 2.10
N ASP A 168 2.84 7.76 3.10
CA ASP A 168 3.78 8.85 3.40
C ASP A 168 5.22 8.36 3.52
N GLY A 169 6.13 8.91 2.70
CA GLY A 169 7.55 8.55 2.67
C GLY A 169 7.86 7.20 2.01
N GLY A 170 6.88 6.55 1.39
CA GLY A 170 7.06 5.24 0.76
C GLY A 170 7.73 5.31 -0.62
N CYS A 171 8.29 4.19 -1.06
CA CYS A 171 8.93 4.09 -2.37
C CYS A 171 8.76 2.74 -3.07
N ASP A 172 8.98 2.71 -4.40
CA ASP A 172 8.80 1.51 -5.23
C ASP A 172 7.41 0.89 -5.03
N ILE A 173 6.37 1.65 -5.39
CA ILE A 173 4.97 1.28 -5.14
C ILE A 173 4.26 1.06 -6.48
N THR A 174 3.61 -0.10 -6.65
CA THR A 174 2.72 -0.40 -7.77
C THR A 174 1.33 -0.76 -7.25
N ILE A 175 0.30 -0.05 -7.70
CA ILE A 175 -1.10 -0.28 -7.31
C ILE A 175 -1.96 -0.43 -8.56
N GLU A 176 -2.75 -1.50 -8.65
CA GLU A 176 -3.58 -1.81 -9.82
C GLU A 176 -5.02 -2.17 -9.40
N HIS A 177 -6.02 -1.87 -10.23
CA HIS A 177 -7.42 -2.27 -10.01
C HIS A 177 -7.99 -1.88 -8.63
N SER A 178 -7.68 -0.67 -8.16
CA SER A 178 -7.85 -0.31 -6.75
C SER A 178 -8.67 0.96 -6.55
N ARG A 179 -9.11 1.18 -5.30
CA ARG A 179 -9.78 2.41 -4.87
C ARG A 179 -9.10 2.97 -3.63
N LEU A 180 -8.59 4.20 -3.75
CA LEU A 180 -7.90 4.91 -2.66
C LEU A 180 -8.70 6.16 -2.29
N LEU A 181 -9.16 6.24 -1.05
CA LEU A 181 -9.79 7.41 -0.46
C LEU A 181 -8.86 7.97 0.61
N SER A 182 -8.06 8.98 0.24
CA SER A 182 -7.02 9.51 1.10
C SER A 182 -6.80 10.98 0.84
N LYS A 183 -6.71 11.80 1.90
CA LYS A 183 -6.36 13.21 1.76
C LYS A 183 -5.09 13.41 0.91
N ASP A 184 -4.06 12.62 1.16
CA ASP A 184 -2.92 12.44 0.26
C ASP A 184 -2.49 10.97 0.32
N ALA A 185 -2.65 10.23 -0.77
CA ALA A 185 -2.24 8.82 -0.79
C ALA A 185 -0.72 8.65 -0.89
N PHE A 186 0.00 9.63 -1.42
CA PHE A 186 1.38 9.48 -1.87
C PHE A 186 2.27 10.65 -1.42
N TRP A 187 2.06 11.18 -0.22
CA TRP A 187 2.87 12.27 0.33
C TRP A 187 4.35 11.85 0.45
N ASN A 188 5.29 12.71 0.05
CA ASN A 188 6.73 12.47 0.15
C ASN A 188 7.21 11.14 -0.47
N THR A 189 6.51 10.62 -1.49
CA THR A 189 6.85 9.33 -2.10
C THR A 189 7.85 9.46 -3.24
N HIS A 190 8.49 8.35 -3.62
CA HIS A 190 9.16 8.28 -4.91
C HIS A 190 8.99 6.92 -5.61
N ASP A 191 8.98 6.96 -6.94
CA ASP A 191 8.85 5.76 -7.79
C ASP A 191 7.53 5.02 -7.56
N VAL A 192 6.43 5.70 -7.89
CA VAL A 192 5.06 5.19 -7.72
C VAL A 192 4.38 5.03 -9.08
N THR A 193 3.77 3.88 -9.32
CA THR A 193 2.91 3.61 -10.48
C THR A 193 1.53 3.15 -10.02
N VAL A 194 0.48 3.80 -10.50
CA VAL A 194 -0.91 3.42 -10.23
C VAL A 194 -1.64 3.21 -11.55
N LYS A 195 -2.30 2.07 -11.71
CA LYS A 195 -3.04 1.72 -12.93
C LYS A 195 -4.48 1.32 -12.66
N ASP A 196 -5.35 1.60 -13.61
CA ASP A 196 -6.73 1.08 -13.66
C ASP A 196 -7.50 1.31 -12.35
N SER A 197 -7.27 2.47 -11.72
CA SER A 197 -7.70 2.73 -10.33
C SER A 197 -8.48 4.03 -10.19
N TYR A 198 -9.22 4.13 -9.09
CA TYR A 198 -9.89 5.35 -8.66
C TYR A 198 -9.18 5.94 -7.44
N ILE A 199 -8.88 7.23 -7.49
CA ILE A 199 -8.24 7.94 -6.39
C ILE A 199 -9.07 9.18 -6.07
N TYR A 200 -9.42 9.34 -4.80
CA TYR A 200 -10.01 10.57 -4.27
C TYR A 200 -9.13 11.10 -3.15
N GLY A 201 -8.80 12.39 -3.23
CA GLY A 201 -8.06 13.06 -2.19
C GLY A 201 -8.20 14.57 -2.21
N GLU A 202 -7.39 15.24 -1.42
CA GLU A 202 -7.19 16.69 -1.52
C GLU A 202 -5.81 16.88 -2.17
N TYR A 203 -4.75 16.65 -1.41
CA TYR A 203 -3.37 16.97 -1.74
C TYR A 203 -2.64 15.79 -2.40
N LEU A 204 -3.27 15.05 -3.32
CA LEU A 204 -2.71 13.81 -3.88
C LEU A 204 -1.25 13.97 -4.39
N GLY A 205 -0.31 13.24 -3.78
CA GLY A 205 1.06 13.07 -4.26
C GLY A 205 2.02 14.21 -3.93
N TRP A 206 1.75 15.03 -2.91
CA TRP A 206 2.60 16.19 -2.64
C TRP A 206 4.05 15.83 -2.32
N ASN A 207 4.98 16.70 -2.72
CA ASN A 207 6.43 16.60 -2.46
C ASN A 207 7.07 15.29 -2.93
N SER A 208 6.62 14.77 -4.07
CA SER A 208 7.00 13.43 -4.53
C SER A 208 7.81 13.46 -5.82
N ARG A 209 8.38 12.32 -6.20
CA ARG A 209 9.18 12.18 -7.42
C ARG A 209 8.83 10.90 -8.18
N ASN A 210 8.79 10.96 -9.51
CA ASN A 210 8.52 9.81 -10.38
C ASN A 210 7.15 9.16 -10.08
N LEU A 211 6.07 9.92 -10.24
CA LEU A 211 4.70 9.43 -10.07
C LEU A 211 4.07 9.18 -11.44
N THR A 212 3.56 7.97 -11.66
CA THR A 212 2.88 7.57 -12.90
C THR A 212 1.47 7.10 -12.60
N PHE A 213 0.49 7.67 -13.28
CA PHE A 213 -0.90 7.22 -13.27
C PHE A 213 -1.30 6.79 -14.69
N GLU A 214 -1.85 5.58 -14.84
CA GLU A 214 -2.28 5.05 -16.14
C GLU A 214 -3.72 4.55 -16.07
N ASN A 215 -4.59 5.06 -16.95
CA ASN A 215 -6.01 4.69 -16.98
C ASN A 215 -6.72 4.88 -15.62
N CYS A 216 -6.35 5.94 -14.89
CA CYS A 216 -6.92 6.25 -13.58
C CYS A 216 -8.02 7.32 -13.67
N THR A 217 -8.97 7.25 -12.76
CA THR A 217 -9.87 8.37 -12.46
C THR A 217 -9.43 9.00 -11.14
N ILE A 218 -9.13 10.29 -11.17
CA ILE A 218 -8.62 11.05 -10.03
C ILE A 218 -9.59 12.19 -9.74
N GLU A 219 -9.91 12.38 -8.47
CA GLU A 219 -10.63 13.54 -7.97
C GLU A 219 -9.83 14.17 -6.83
N SER A 220 -9.50 15.46 -6.95
CA SER A 220 -8.57 16.09 -6.00
C SER A 220 -8.65 17.62 -5.88
N LEU A 221 -8.67 18.13 -4.65
CA LEU A 221 -8.46 19.56 -4.36
C LEU A 221 -6.98 19.89 -4.12
N GLN A 222 -6.35 20.62 -5.03
CA GLN A 222 -4.89 20.89 -5.00
C GLN A 222 -4.08 19.59 -5.08
N GLY A 223 -4.52 18.64 -5.89
CA GLY A 223 -3.77 17.41 -6.12
C GLY A 223 -2.63 17.62 -7.10
N LEU A 224 -1.69 16.68 -7.06
CA LEU A 224 -0.60 16.55 -8.03
C LEU A 224 0.37 17.74 -8.03
N CYS A 225 0.57 18.37 -6.88
CA CYS A 225 1.46 19.54 -6.70
C CYS A 225 2.81 19.13 -6.12
N TYR A 226 3.84 19.92 -6.37
CA TYR A 226 5.22 19.73 -5.90
C TYR A 226 5.83 18.38 -6.32
N ILE A 227 5.49 17.91 -7.52
CA ILE A 227 5.95 16.61 -8.04
C ILE A 227 7.04 16.79 -9.09
N GLU A 228 8.18 16.14 -8.89
CA GLU A 228 9.18 15.97 -9.94
C GLU A 228 8.84 14.74 -10.80
N ASN A 229 8.83 14.89 -12.13
CA ASN A 229 8.56 13.81 -13.08
C ASN A 229 7.20 13.11 -12.86
N LEU A 230 6.12 13.89 -12.93
CA LEU A 230 4.75 13.39 -12.92
C LEU A 230 4.31 12.96 -14.32
N THR A 231 3.75 11.76 -14.45
CA THR A 231 3.20 11.22 -15.69
C THR A 231 1.74 10.80 -15.51
N LEU A 232 0.85 11.29 -16.37
CA LEU A 232 -0.53 10.82 -16.48
C LEU A 232 -0.76 10.28 -17.90
N ARG A 233 -1.32 9.07 -18.03
CA ARG A 233 -1.65 8.46 -19.32
C ARG A 233 -3.11 8.00 -19.33
N ARG A 234 -3.93 8.61 -20.19
CA ARG A 234 -5.37 8.28 -20.32
C ARG A 234 -6.10 8.39 -18.97
N CYS A 235 -5.80 9.43 -18.21
CA CYS A 235 -6.45 9.64 -16.91
C CYS A 235 -7.67 10.55 -17.07
N LYS A 236 -8.65 10.43 -16.18
CA LYS A 236 -9.74 11.41 -16.03
C LYS A 236 -9.52 12.18 -14.73
N LEU A 237 -9.62 13.51 -14.80
CA LEU A 237 -9.53 14.38 -13.62
C LEU A 237 -10.91 14.97 -13.34
N LEU A 238 -11.60 14.49 -12.31
CA LEU A 238 -12.95 14.90 -11.93
C LEU A 238 -12.88 15.95 -10.81
N ASN A 239 -13.59 17.07 -10.94
CA ASN A 239 -13.62 18.13 -9.92
C ASN A 239 -12.22 18.57 -9.44
N THR A 240 -11.20 18.41 -10.28
CA THR A 240 -9.80 18.59 -9.90
C THR A 240 -9.35 20.02 -10.14
N THR A 241 -9.22 20.77 -9.05
CA THR A 241 -8.84 22.19 -9.07
C THR A 241 -7.45 22.42 -8.50
N LEU A 242 -6.77 23.47 -8.99
CA LEU A 242 -5.47 23.94 -8.53
C LEU A 242 -4.38 22.88 -8.67
N ALA A 243 -4.46 22.08 -9.72
CA ALA A 243 -3.55 20.98 -9.95
C ALA A 243 -2.20 21.44 -10.51
N PHE A 244 -1.18 20.60 -10.29
CA PHE A 244 0.15 20.69 -10.90
C PHE A 244 1.07 21.79 -10.38
N GLU A 245 0.72 22.46 -9.28
CA GLU A 245 1.54 23.56 -8.76
C GLU A 245 2.98 23.11 -8.53
N TYR A 246 3.92 23.87 -9.08
CA TYR A 246 5.36 23.62 -9.07
C TYR A 246 5.82 22.23 -9.56
N SER A 247 4.97 21.50 -10.29
CA SER A 247 5.29 20.15 -10.77
C SER A 247 5.89 20.16 -12.16
N THR A 248 6.73 19.17 -12.47
CA THR A 248 7.12 18.84 -13.84
C THR A 248 6.25 17.70 -14.33
N VAL A 249 5.50 17.92 -15.42
CA VAL A 249 4.36 17.07 -15.75
C VAL A 249 4.32 16.66 -17.23
N HIS A 250 4.06 15.39 -17.49
CA HIS A 250 3.67 14.87 -18.80
C HIS A 250 2.29 14.21 -18.67
N ALA A 251 1.23 14.97 -18.95
CA ALA A 251 -0.15 14.54 -18.74
C ALA A 251 -0.93 14.40 -20.06
N GLN A 252 -1.57 13.23 -20.20
CA GLN A 252 -2.66 12.98 -21.14
C GLN A 252 -3.93 12.73 -20.33
N VAL A 253 -4.83 13.71 -20.33
CA VAL A 253 -6.11 13.67 -19.63
C VAL A 253 -7.24 13.55 -20.65
N ASP A 254 -8.12 12.58 -20.45
CA ASP A 254 -9.33 12.41 -21.23
C ASP A 254 -10.45 13.25 -20.59
N GLY A 255 -10.91 14.28 -21.31
CA GLY A 255 -11.93 15.21 -20.81
C GLY A 255 -11.37 16.55 -20.31
N ARG A 256 -12.14 17.22 -19.44
CA ARG A 256 -11.83 18.54 -18.89
C ARG A 256 -10.91 18.44 -17.67
N ILE A 257 -9.99 19.39 -17.53
CA ILE A 257 -9.32 19.71 -16.26
C ILE A 257 -9.93 21.00 -15.70
N ASP A 258 -10.32 21.03 -14.42
CA ASP A 258 -11.05 22.18 -13.89
C ASP A 258 -10.16 23.39 -13.69
N SER A 259 -9.01 23.23 -13.02
CA SER A 259 -7.99 24.28 -13.02
C SER A 259 -6.56 23.79 -12.83
N ILE A 260 -5.64 24.49 -13.50
CA ILE A 260 -4.20 24.30 -13.47
C ILE A 260 -3.57 25.53 -12.82
N LEU A 261 -2.62 25.32 -11.92
CA LEU A 261 -1.90 26.39 -11.22
C LEU A 261 -0.40 26.17 -11.37
N ASN A 262 0.31 27.15 -11.93
CA ASN A 262 1.78 27.30 -11.87
C ASN A 262 2.63 26.00 -11.99
N PRO A 263 2.42 25.13 -13.00
CA PRO A 263 3.35 24.04 -13.26
C PRO A 263 4.77 24.55 -13.56
N SER A 264 5.78 23.87 -13.03
CA SER A 264 7.20 24.17 -13.23
C SER A 264 7.71 23.84 -14.64
N GLY A 265 6.99 22.96 -15.36
CA GLY A 265 7.27 22.66 -16.76
C GLY A 265 6.60 21.37 -17.26
N GLY A 266 6.66 21.15 -18.58
CA GLY A 266 6.23 19.93 -19.24
C GLY A 266 5.06 20.13 -20.20
N VAL A 267 4.29 19.07 -20.45
CA VAL A 267 3.19 19.04 -21.42
C VAL A 267 1.93 18.50 -20.75
N ILE A 268 0.84 19.24 -20.88
CA ILE A 268 -0.49 18.86 -20.38
C ILE A 268 -1.45 18.87 -21.56
N SER A 269 -1.99 17.72 -21.91
CA SER A 269 -3.01 17.56 -22.95
C SER A 269 -4.35 17.18 -22.33
N ALA A 270 -5.43 17.84 -22.76
CA ALA A 270 -6.80 17.62 -22.31
C ALA A 270 -7.81 18.00 -23.40
N ASP A 271 -9.10 17.69 -23.23
CA ASP A 271 -10.14 18.20 -24.14
C ASP A 271 -10.37 19.69 -23.91
N SER A 272 -10.34 20.13 -22.65
CA SER A 272 -10.43 21.54 -22.27
C SER A 272 -9.84 21.79 -20.88
N VAL A 273 -9.46 23.03 -20.61
CA VAL A 273 -9.04 23.49 -19.29
C VAL A 273 -9.96 24.63 -18.85
N GLY A 274 -10.51 24.54 -17.64
CA GLY A 274 -11.41 25.56 -17.09
C GLY A 274 -10.68 26.86 -16.78
N GLN A 275 -9.76 26.82 -15.82
CA GLN A 275 -8.90 27.94 -15.46
C GLN A 275 -7.43 27.54 -15.56
N LEU A 276 -6.64 28.37 -16.24
CA LEU A 276 -5.20 28.24 -16.33
C LEU A 276 -4.55 29.47 -15.68
N THR A 277 -3.82 29.25 -14.59
CA THR A 277 -3.04 30.29 -13.91
C THR A 277 -1.56 30.02 -14.11
N LEU A 278 -0.87 30.94 -14.78
CA LEU A 278 0.59 30.93 -14.97
C LEU A 278 1.14 32.28 -14.53
N ASP A 279 1.72 32.33 -13.33
CA ASP A 279 2.32 33.54 -12.75
C ASP A 279 3.84 33.57 -13.06
N PRO A 280 4.33 34.51 -13.90
CA PRO A 280 5.75 34.67 -14.19
C PRO A 280 6.61 35.05 -12.98
N ALA A 281 6.00 35.53 -11.88
CA ALA A 281 6.71 35.79 -10.63
C ALA A 281 7.02 34.48 -9.86
N CYS A 282 6.30 33.39 -10.15
CA CYS A 282 6.41 32.11 -9.47
C CYS A 282 7.12 31.04 -10.31
N ILE A 283 6.88 31.01 -11.62
CA ILE A 283 7.43 30.02 -12.56
C ILE A 283 7.87 30.67 -13.88
N ASP A 284 8.56 29.93 -14.74
CA ASP A 284 8.77 30.33 -16.14
C ASP A 284 7.63 29.74 -17.00
N PRO A 285 6.66 30.55 -17.49
CA PRO A 285 5.51 30.04 -18.23
C PRO A 285 5.90 29.32 -19.53
N ALA A 286 7.04 29.66 -20.14
CA ALA A 286 7.48 29.07 -21.40
C ALA A 286 7.89 27.59 -21.25
N ARG A 287 8.13 27.12 -20.03
CA ARG A 287 8.48 25.73 -19.74
C ARG A 287 7.28 24.78 -19.76
N THR A 288 6.06 25.30 -19.75
CA THR A 288 4.82 24.51 -19.75
C THR A 288 4.06 24.72 -21.04
N ARG A 289 3.67 23.61 -21.69
CA ARG A 289 2.78 23.63 -22.84
C ARG A 289 1.44 22.97 -22.48
N VAL A 290 0.35 23.70 -22.67
CA VAL A 290 -1.01 23.18 -22.48
C VAL A 290 -1.67 23.03 -23.85
N GLU A 291 -2.14 21.83 -24.17
CA GLU A 291 -2.71 21.45 -25.45
C GLU A 291 -4.18 21.05 -25.23
N CYS A 292 -5.13 21.79 -25.82
CA CYS A 292 -6.55 21.46 -25.75
C CYS A 292 -7.06 20.96 -27.11
N ALA A 293 -7.89 19.90 -27.11
CA ALA A 293 -8.53 19.41 -28.33
C ALA A 293 -9.39 20.53 -28.96
N GLY A 294 -9.06 20.93 -30.20
CA GLY A 294 -9.81 21.96 -30.94
C GLY A 294 -9.26 23.38 -30.88
N GLN A 295 -8.09 23.61 -30.25
CA GLN A 295 -7.33 24.84 -30.46
C GLN A 295 -6.17 24.59 -31.44
N GLU A 296 -6.34 25.00 -32.70
CA GLU A 296 -5.19 25.33 -33.55
C GLU A 296 -4.30 26.28 -32.77
N GLN A 297 -3.00 25.97 -32.73
CA GLN A 297 -1.97 26.77 -32.06
C GLN A 297 -2.16 28.26 -32.40
N THR A 298 -2.62 29.06 -31.43
CA THR A 298 -2.31 30.48 -31.46
C THR A 298 -0.83 30.62 -31.15
N SER A 299 -0.02 30.44 -32.18
CA SER A 299 1.36 30.87 -32.24
C SER A 299 1.44 32.40 -32.07
N ALA A 300 2.20 32.82 -31.07
CA ALA A 300 2.93 34.10 -30.95
C ALA A 300 2.11 35.40 -30.85
N ARG A 301 2.41 36.20 -29.81
CA ARG A 301 3.55 37.14 -29.80
C ARG A 301 3.89 37.59 -28.39
#